data_AF-A0A091AKQ5-F1
#
_entry.id   AF-A0A091AKQ5-F1
#
_cell.length_a   1.000
_cell.length_b   1.000
_cell.length_c   1.000
_cell.angle_alpha   90.00
_cell.angle_beta   90.00
_cell.angle_gamma   90.00
#
_symmetry.space_group_name_H-M   'P 1'
#
loop_
_entity.id
_entity.type
_entity.pdbx_description
1 polymer ?
#
loop_
_entity_poly.entity_id
_entity_poly.type
_entity_poly.pdbx_seq_one_letter_code
_entity_poly.pdbx_strand_id
1 'polypeptide(L)'
;MNLVPGRYRRAPLGEGSAWFLLGGDGEAKIGDILSVEISSGLADAESLSSDDLLENCEKLFKEFQHNMKPSDNGSKLLLPGFRLFSIDEASWKKNGWDIDDYLPHCGISSTASAYGLARGMMSHRRSFLVHGNDHASGRRALIAAVTK
;
A
#
# COMPACT_ATOMS: atom_id res chain seq x y z
N MET A 1 -7.27 -15.06 13.62
CA MET A 1 -5.91 -15.05 14.20
C MET A 1 -5.72 -13.70 14.87
N ASN A 2 -5.57 -13.64 16.20
CA ASN A 2 -5.58 -12.38 16.95
C ASN A 2 -4.17 -11.78 17.02
N LEU A 3 -3.91 -10.74 16.23
CA LEU A 3 -2.66 -9.97 16.26
C LEU A 3 -2.80 -8.83 17.27
N VAL A 4 -1.94 -8.80 18.29
CA VAL A 4 -1.94 -7.78 19.35
C VAL A 4 -0.63 -6.96 19.25
N PRO A 5 -0.69 -5.61 19.27
CA PRO A 5 0.51 -4.76 19.26
C PRO A 5 1.48 -5.05 20.41
N GLY A 6 2.79 -4.98 20.16
CA GLY A 6 3.84 -5.07 21.19
C GLY A 6 4.43 -6.47 21.44
N ARG A 7 3.96 -7.52 20.75
CA ARG A 7 4.60 -8.85 20.76
C ARG A 7 5.34 -9.07 19.43
N TYR A 8 6.66 -8.86 19.42
CA TYR A 8 7.48 -9.32 18.30
C TYR A 8 7.83 -10.80 18.47
N ARG A 9 7.72 -11.57 17.38
CA ARG A 9 8.27 -12.92 17.29
C ARG A 9 9.43 -12.88 16.29
N ARG A 10 10.46 -13.69 16.48
CA ARG A 10 11.41 -14.00 15.40
C ARG A 10 10.64 -14.75 14.31
N ALA A 11 10.25 -14.06 13.25
CA ALA A 11 9.81 -14.70 12.02
C ALA A 11 11.07 -15.20 11.28
N PRO A 12 11.07 -16.44 10.75
CA PRO A 12 12.15 -16.85 9.86
C PRO A 12 12.18 -15.88 8.68
N LEU A 13 13.36 -15.34 8.38
CA LEU A 13 13.63 -14.44 7.26
C LEU A 13 13.31 -15.16 5.94
N GLY A 14 12.03 -15.13 5.58
CA GLY A 14 11.51 -15.31 4.23
C GLY A 14 10.85 -14.00 3.78
N GLU A 15 10.61 -13.87 2.48
CA GLU A 15 10.16 -12.66 1.77
C GLU A 15 8.89 -11.97 2.33
N GLY A 16 8.22 -12.53 3.33
CA GLY A 16 7.06 -11.94 4.03
C GLY A 16 7.36 -11.25 5.37
N SER A 17 8.62 -11.13 5.80
CA SER A 17 8.97 -10.73 7.19
C SER A 17 9.18 -9.22 7.40
N ALA A 18 9.28 -8.43 6.32
CA ALA A 18 9.79 -7.05 6.38
C ALA A 18 8.77 -6.02 6.91
N TRP A 19 7.50 -6.37 7.05
CA TRP A 19 6.42 -5.46 7.43
C TRP A 19 6.40 -5.08 8.93
N PHE A 20 7.09 -5.87 9.77
CA PHE A 20 7.03 -5.77 11.23
C PHE A 20 7.79 -4.58 11.84
N LEU A 21 8.44 -3.73 11.03
CA LEU A 21 9.30 -2.63 11.52
C LEU A 21 8.61 -1.26 11.59
N LEU A 22 7.33 -1.14 11.24
CA LEU A 22 6.58 0.13 11.35
C LEU A 22 6.11 0.46 12.79
N GLY A 23 6.64 -0.23 13.81
CA GLY A 23 6.16 -0.20 15.19
C GLY A 23 7.16 0.33 16.23
N GLY A 24 7.28 1.66 16.32
CA GLY A 24 7.38 2.47 17.55
C GLY A 24 8.61 2.35 18.47
N ASP A 25 9.42 3.41 18.50
CA ASP A 25 10.39 3.76 19.56
C ASP A 25 9.82 4.75 20.61
N GLY A 26 8.52 5.07 20.56
CA GLY A 26 7.86 6.03 21.46
C GLY A 26 7.43 7.34 20.79
N GLU A 27 7.80 7.54 19.52
CA GLU A 27 7.37 8.68 18.70
C GLU A 27 5.90 8.60 18.24
N ALA A 28 5.36 9.74 17.81
CA ALA A 28 4.00 9.82 17.26
C ALA A 28 3.84 8.91 16.03
N LYS A 29 2.76 8.12 15.98
CA LYS A 29 2.48 7.26 14.81
C LYS A 29 2.50 8.06 13.50
N ILE A 30 3.14 7.51 12.47
CA ILE A 30 3.20 8.11 11.12
C ILE A 30 1.94 7.84 10.27
N GLY A 31 1.14 6.86 10.65
CA GLY A 31 -0.10 6.47 9.97
C GLY A 31 -0.73 5.22 10.57
N ASP A 32 -1.81 4.75 9.96
CA ASP A 32 -2.49 3.51 10.33
C ASP A 32 -2.76 2.69 9.06
N ILE A 33 -2.44 1.38 9.10
CA ILE A 33 -2.82 0.42 8.04
C ILE A 33 -4.28 0.04 8.27
N LEU A 34 -5.09 0.13 7.22
CA LEU A 34 -6.54 -0.11 7.27
C LEU A 34 -6.91 -1.50 6.75
N SER A 35 -6.30 -1.94 5.65
CA SER A 35 -6.53 -3.26 5.08
C SER A 35 -5.27 -3.84 4.46
N VAL A 36 -5.22 -5.17 4.41
CA VAL A 36 -4.22 -5.94 3.66
C VAL A 36 -4.99 -7.02 2.90
N GLU A 37 -5.14 -6.82 1.60
CA GLU A 37 -5.82 -7.75 0.71
C GLU A 37 -4.79 -8.52 -0.12
N ILE A 38 -4.85 -9.85 -0.06
CA ILE A 38 -4.00 -10.72 -0.88
C ILE A 38 -4.92 -11.64 -1.66
N SER A 39 -4.87 -11.56 -2.98
CA SER A 39 -5.72 -12.40 -3.82
C SER A 39 -5.31 -13.88 -3.71
N SER A 40 -6.31 -14.76 -3.61
CA SER A 40 -6.12 -16.20 -3.43
C SER A 40 -5.95 -16.98 -4.73
N GLY A 41 -5.94 -16.30 -5.88
CA GLY A 41 -6.07 -16.92 -7.20
C GLY A 41 -4.80 -17.58 -7.75
N LEU A 42 -4.96 -18.83 -8.20
CA LEU A 42 -4.18 -19.49 -9.26
C LEU A 42 -4.85 -19.32 -10.65
N ALA A 43 -5.94 -18.54 -10.73
CA ALA A 43 -6.70 -18.34 -11.96
C ALA A 43 -5.94 -17.39 -12.89
N ASP A 44 -5.72 -17.85 -14.11
CA ASP A 44 -5.17 -17.18 -15.30
C ASP A 44 -4.82 -15.71 -15.06
N ALA A 45 -3.54 -15.49 -14.75
CA ALA A 45 -2.95 -14.19 -14.51
C ALA A 45 -2.87 -13.37 -15.81
N GLU A 46 -4.00 -13.03 -16.39
CA GLU A 46 -4.06 -11.82 -17.19
C GLU A 46 -3.74 -10.67 -16.23
N SER A 47 -2.68 -9.93 -16.53
CA SER A 47 -2.33 -8.72 -15.79
C SER A 47 -3.56 -7.82 -15.76
N LEU A 48 -4.21 -7.70 -14.60
CA LEU A 48 -5.32 -6.78 -14.42
C LEU A 48 -4.89 -5.40 -14.90
N SER A 49 -5.73 -4.78 -15.71
CA SER A 49 -5.42 -3.51 -16.35
C SER A 49 -5.22 -2.39 -15.32
N SER A 50 -4.63 -1.28 -15.75
CA SER A 50 -4.53 -0.06 -14.94
C SER A 50 -5.90 0.39 -14.42
N ASP A 51 -6.95 0.22 -15.22
CA ASP A 51 -8.31 0.60 -14.86
C ASP A 51 -8.92 -0.33 -13.79
N ASP A 52 -8.68 -1.65 -13.88
CA ASP A 52 -9.12 -2.60 -12.85
C ASP A 52 -8.44 -2.33 -11.50
N LEU A 53 -7.15 -1.99 -11.53
CA LEU A 53 -6.41 -1.58 -10.34
C LEU A 53 -6.99 -0.30 -9.74
N LEU A 54 -7.27 0.70 -10.57
CA LEU A 54 -7.89 1.95 -10.15
C LEU A 54 -9.26 1.72 -9.52
N GLU A 55 -10.10 0.86 -10.12
CA GLU A 55 -11.41 0.51 -9.57
C GLU A 55 -11.30 -0.11 -8.18
N ASN A 56 -10.35 -1.02 -7.97
CA ASN A 56 -10.09 -1.62 -6.67
C ASN A 56 -9.62 -0.59 -5.64
N CYS A 57 -8.76 0.34 -6.05
CA CYS A 57 -8.30 1.43 -5.17
C CYS A 57 -9.45 2.38 -4.80
N GLU A 58 -10.35 2.70 -5.74
CA GLU A 58 -11.56 3.47 -5.48
C GLU A 58 -12.53 2.77 -4.53
N LYS A 59 -12.68 1.44 -4.64
CA LYS A 59 -13.48 0.65 -3.69
C LYS A 59 -12.91 0.74 -2.28
N LEU A 60 -11.60 0.52 -2.12
CA LEU A 60 -10.90 0.67 -0.85
C LEU A 60 -11.07 2.09 -0.28
N PHE A 61 -10.91 3.12 -1.10
CA PHE A 61 -11.10 4.49 -0.67
C PHE A 61 -12.53 4.74 -0.15
N LYS A 62 -13.56 4.30 -0.89
CA LYS A 62 -14.96 4.46 -0.47
C LYS A 62 -15.28 3.74 0.84
N GLU A 63 -14.70 2.57 1.05
CA GLU A 63 -14.85 1.79 2.29
C GLU A 63 -14.21 2.53 3.48
N PHE A 64 -13.01 3.07 3.30
CA PHE A 64 -12.16 3.56 4.38
C PHE A 64 -12.06 5.10 4.49
N GLN A 65 -12.73 5.87 3.63
CA GLN A 65 -12.70 7.35 3.67
C GLN A 65 -13.13 7.92 5.03
N HIS A 66 -13.97 7.21 5.78
CA HIS A 66 -14.42 7.62 7.10
C HIS A 66 -13.31 7.59 8.18
N ASN A 67 -12.19 6.90 7.90
CA ASN A 67 -10.98 6.93 8.73
C ASN A 67 -10.14 8.20 8.53
N MET A 68 -10.44 9.01 7.50
CA MET A 68 -9.85 10.33 7.29
C MET A 68 -10.63 11.40 8.06
N LYS A 69 -9.97 12.46 8.54
CA LYS A 69 -10.69 13.54 9.25
C LYS A 69 -11.41 14.43 8.23
N PRO A 70 -12.53 15.10 8.60
CA PRO A 70 -13.25 15.98 7.67
C PRO A 70 -12.45 17.18 7.15
N SER A 71 -11.40 17.60 7.87
CA SER A 71 -10.46 18.64 7.41
C SER A 71 -9.42 18.13 6.41
N ASP A 72 -9.37 16.83 6.23
CA ASP A 72 -8.44 16.14 5.37
C ASP A 72 -9.16 16.05 4.02
N ASN A 73 -9.01 17.08 3.18
CA ASN A 73 -9.22 16.97 1.73
C ASN A 73 -8.14 16.06 1.13
N GLY A 74 -7.98 14.87 1.73
CA GLY A 74 -6.77 14.09 1.67
C GLY A 74 -6.53 13.58 0.26
N SER A 75 -5.32 13.80 -0.23
CA SER A 75 -4.88 13.25 -1.50
C SER A 75 -4.96 11.72 -1.45
N LYS A 76 -5.41 11.12 -2.56
CA LYS A 76 -5.34 9.68 -2.78
C LYS A 76 -4.03 9.41 -3.50
N LEU A 77 -3.20 8.50 -2.98
CA LEU A 77 -1.95 8.14 -3.62
C LEU A 77 -1.85 6.64 -3.85
N LEU A 78 -1.40 6.29 -5.05
CA LEU A 78 -0.91 4.97 -5.37
C LEU A 78 0.59 4.89 -5.10
N LEU A 79 1.02 3.86 -4.38
CA LEU A 79 2.41 3.50 -4.17
C LEU A 79 2.69 2.21 -4.98
N PRO A 80 3.18 2.32 -6.22
CA PRO A 80 3.34 1.17 -7.08
C PRO A 80 4.53 0.29 -6.64
N GLY A 81 4.29 -1.01 -6.50
CA GLY A 81 5.31 -2.01 -6.28
C GLY A 81 6.00 -2.46 -7.58
N PHE A 82 7.14 -3.14 -7.45
CA PHE A 82 8.04 -3.52 -8.56
C PHE A 82 7.40 -4.30 -9.71
N ARG A 83 6.30 -5.02 -9.46
CA ARG A 83 5.65 -5.87 -10.46
C ARG A 83 4.33 -5.28 -10.93
N LEU A 84 3.99 -4.05 -10.54
CA LEU A 84 2.95 -3.29 -11.22
C LEU A 84 3.56 -2.66 -12.47
N PHE A 85 3.04 -3.05 -13.62
CA PHE A 85 3.43 -2.51 -14.91
C PHE A 85 2.25 -1.76 -15.54
N SER A 86 2.54 -0.88 -16.50
CA SER A 86 1.55 -0.26 -17.38
C SER A 86 0.48 0.58 -16.67
N ILE A 87 0.86 1.35 -15.66
CA ILE A 87 -0.03 2.32 -15.01
C ILE A 87 -0.24 3.52 -15.95
N ASP A 88 -1.49 3.83 -16.27
CA ASP A 88 -1.85 5.04 -17.03
C ASP A 88 -1.99 6.23 -16.08
N GLU A 89 -0.89 6.95 -15.86
CA GLU A 89 -0.86 8.11 -14.95
C GLU A 89 -1.91 9.17 -15.29
N ALA A 90 -2.24 9.35 -16.57
CA ALA A 90 -3.22 10.34 -16.99
C ALA A 90 -4.64 9.95 -16.53
N SER A 91 -5.00 8.67 -16.65
CA SER A 91 -6.26 8.13 -16.16
C SER A 91 -6.35 8.24 -14.63
N TRP A 92 -5.29 7.88 -13.91
CA TRP A 92 -5.25 7.96 -12.44
C TRP A 92 -5.42 9.39 -11.94
N LYS A 93 -4.66 10.32 -12.51
CA LYS A 93 -4.72 11.75 -12.14
C LYS A 93 -6.09 12.36 -12.41
N LYS A 94 -6.73 11.99 -13.53
CA LYS A 94 -8.10 12.42 -13.84
C LYS A 94 -9.11 11.95 -12.79
N ASN A 95 -8.86 10.81 -12.14
CA ASN A 95 -9.69 10.28 -11.06
C ASN A 95 -9.24 10.77 -9.66
N GLY A 96 -8.34 11.75 -9.59
CA GLY A 96 -7.89 12.35 -8.33
C GLY A 96 -6.92 11.46 -7.54
N TRP A 97 -6.23 10.54 -8.22
CA TRP A 97 -5.10 9.80 -7.64
C TRP A 97 -3.78 10.34 -8.16
N ASP A 98 -2.88 10.64 -7.23
CA ASP A 98 -1.48 10.83 -7.53
C ASP A 98 -0.73 9.48 -7.46
N ILE A 99 0.42 9.41 -8.12
CA ILE A 99 1.31 8.25 -8.07
C ILE A 99 2.61 8.71 -7.42
N ASP A 100 2.98 8.08 -6.31
CA ASP A 100 4.28 8.29 -5.66
C ASP A 100 5.16 7.06 -5.88
N ASP A 101 5.92 7.11 -6.97
CA ASP A 101 6.91 6.09 -7.30
C ASP A 101 8.12 6.18 -6.36
N TYR A 102 8.09 5.32 -5.34
CA TYR A 102 9.17 5.18 -4.38
C TYR A 102 10.29 4.25 -4.87
N LEU A 103 10.09 3.54 -5.99
CA LEU A 103 11.00 2.50 -6.45
C LEU A 103 12.43 2.99 -6.73
N PRO A 104 12.65 4.20 -7.30
CA PRO A 104 13.99 4.76 -7.46
C PRO A 104 14.77 4.92 -6.15
N HIS A 105 14.08 4.93 -5.01
CA HIS A 105 14.67 5.11 -3.68
C HIS A 105 14.86 3.80 -2.91
N CYS A 106 14.46 2.66 -3.48
CA CYS A 106 14.65 1.36 -2.85
C CYS A 106 15.44 0.39 -3.75
N GLY A 107 16.47 -0.22 -3.19
CA GLY A 107 17.15 -1.34 -3.85
C GLY A 107 16.17 -2.49 -4.11
N ILE A 108 16.44 -3.27 -5.15
CA ILE A 108 15.61 -4.38 -5.66
C ILE A 108 15.39 -5.43 -4.55
N SER A 109 14.31 -5.38 -3.77
CA SER A 109 14.06 -6.33 -2.67
C SER A 109 12.62 -6.26 -2.13
N SER A 110 12.13 -7.34 -1.50
CA SER A 110 10.83 -7.40 -0.81
C SER A 110 10.68 -6.41 0.35
N THR A 111 11.78 -5.86 0.89
CA THR A 111 11.77 -4.77 1.90
C THR A 111 11.21 -3.46 1.36
N ALA A 112 11.16 -3.31 0.06
CA ALA A 112 10.82 -2.05 -0.55
C ALA A 112 9.32 -1.73 -0.46
N SER A 113 8.42 -2.71 -0.33
CA SER A 113 7.01 -2.41 -0.05
C SER A 113 6.80 -1.82 1.35
N ALA A 114 7.53 -2.32 2.35
CA ALA A 114 7.53 -1.73 3.69
C ALA A 114 8.18 -0.34 3.69
N TYR A 115 9.27 -0.15 2.95
CA TYR A 115 9.90 1.17 2.74
C TYR A 115 8.94 2.15 2.05
N GLY A 116 8.27 1.73 0.97
CA GLY A 116 7.33 2.56 0.22
C GLY A 116 6.18 3.04 1.08
N LEU A 117 5.59 2.15 1.88
CA LEU A 117 4.55 2.52 2.85
C LEU A 117 5.08 3.45 3.96
N ALA A 118 6.26 3.17 4.53
CA ALA A 118 6.88 4.03 5.54
C ALA A 118 7.12 5.44 4.99
N ARG A 119 7.77 5.54 3.83
CA ARG A 119 8.06 6.78 3.13
C ARG A 119 6.78 7.52 2.79
N GLY A 120 5.80 6.83 2.19
CA GLY A 120 4.49 7.39 1.86
C GLY A 120 3.82 8.01 3.08
N MET A 121 3.79 7.29 4.21
CA MET A 121 3.23 7.77 5.48
C MET A 121 3.99 8.95 6.08
N MET A 122 5.31 9.01 5.92
CA MET A 122 6.13 10.11 6.44
C MET A 122 6.09 11.36 5.57
N SER A 123 6.03 11.19 4.25
CA SER A 123 6.10 12.27 3.26
C SER A 123 4.75 12.94 3.01
N HIS A 124 3.65 12.21 3.17
CA HIS A 124 2.31 12.70 2.90
C HIS A 124 1.54 12.82 4.21
N ARG A 125 0.97 13.99 4.47
CA ARG A 125 0.11 14.21 5.64
C ARG A 125 -1.34 14.14 5.21
N ARG A 126 -2.17 13.52 6.06
CA ARG A 126 -3.62 13.46 5.88
C ARG A 126 -4.03 12.86 4.52
N SER A 127 -3.35 11.81 4.07
CA SER A 127 -3.55 11.19 2.76
C SER A 127 -4.04 9.76 2.88
N PHE A 128 -4.79 9.30 1.88
CA PHE A 128 -5.14 7.91 1.69
C PHE A 128 -4.11 7.27 0.76
N LEU A 129 -3.46 6.21 1.22
CA LEU A 129 -2.43 5.51 0.47
C LEU A 129 -2.93 4.12 0.11
N VAL A 130 -2.70 3.70 -1.12
CA VAL A 130 -2.77 2.29 -1.51
C VAL A 130 -1.42 1.87 -2.03
N HIS A 131 -0.78 0.95 -1.32
CA HIS A 131 0.34 0.20 -1.89
C HIS A 131 -0.21 -1.00 -2.65
N GLY A 132 0.29 -1.21 -3.86
CA GLY A 132 -0.07 -2.36 -4.68
C GLY A 132 1.15 -3.07 -5.21
N ASN A 133 1.14 -4.40 -5.24
CA ASN A 133 2.17 -5.18 -5.93
C ASN A 133 1.61 -6.51 -6.41
N ASP A 134 2.12 -6.99 -7.53
CA ASP A 134 1.82 -8.33 -8.01
C ASP A 134 2.91 -9.31 -7.58
N HIS A 135 2.54 -10.55 -7.33
CA HIS A 135 3.44 -11.66 -7.11
C HIS A 135 3.80 -12.27 -8.47
N ALA A 136 4.96 -12.92 -8.58
CA ALA A 136 5.37 -13.61 -9.82
C ALA A 136 4.37 -14.71 -10.26
N SER A 137 3.52 -15.18 -9.35
CA SER A 137 2.45 -16.16 -9.62
C SER A 137 1.11 -15.50 -9.97
N GLY A 138 1.05 -14.19 -10.25
CA GLY A 138 -0.18 -13.47 -10.56
C GLY A 138 -1.04 -13.06 -9.36
N ARG A 139 -0.63 -13.36 -8.13
CA ARG A 139 -1.37 -12.94 -6.92
C ARG A 139 -1.12 -11.46 -6.65
N ARG A 140 -2.17 -10.68 -6.46
CA ARG A 140 -2.07 -9.26 -6.12
C ARG A 140 -2.12 -9.07 -4.62
N ALA A 141 -1.30 -8.14 -4.13
CA ALA A 141 -1.38 -7.62 -2.78
C ALA A 141 -1.72 -6.12 -2.85
N LEU A 142 -2.80 -5.71 -2.17
CA LEU A 142 -3.16 -4.31 -1.94
C LEU A 142 -3.11 -4.02 -0.44
N ILE A 143 -2.56 -2.88 -0.08
CA ILE A 143 -2.53 -2.42 1.31
C ILE A 143 -3.05 -0.99 1.34
N ALA A 144 -4.20 -0.79 1.98
CA ALA A 144 -4.76 0.53 2.22
C ALA A 144 -4.26 1.09 3.55
N ALA A 145 -3.92 2.36 3.57
CA ALA A 145 -3.43 3.06 4.75
C ALA A 145 -3.87 4.52 4.76
N VAL A 146 -3.86 5.12 5.95
CA VAL A 146 -4.05 6.57 6.14
C VAL A 146 -2.87 7.17 6.88
N THR A 147 -2.48 8.37 6.48
CA THR A 147 -1.40 9.11 7.13
C THR A 147 -1.96 10.11 8.13
N LYS A 148 -1.13 10.55 9.09
CA LYS A 148 -1.55 11.51 10.12
C LYS A 148 -1.36 12.98 9.74
#